data_AF-A0A143BAA0-F1
#
_entry.id   AF-A0A143BAA0-F1
#
_cell.length_a   1.000
_cell.length_b   1.000
_cell.length_c   1.000
_cell.angle_alpha   90.00
_cell.angle_beta   90.00
_cell.angle_gamma   90.00
#
_symmetry.space_group_name_H-M   'P 1'
#
loop_
_entity.id
_entity.type
_entity.pdbx_description
1 polymer ?
#
loop_
_entity_poly.entity_id
_entity_poly.type
_entity_poly.pdbx_seq_one_letter_code
_entity_poly.pdbx_strand_id
1 'polypeptide(L)'
;MKKLVSGLVVSGCLLLLCSGLAFAKGTAGVANTWHNLSTTGPVAGMASYATNEDEVCIFCHTPHGGNTTGPLWNRSLPGASTYTQYNSVTLSSYLQGLSASRPVNDESLLCLSCHDGTISVNHLLNTSNDIGIPETTFVMMGDPTDTHIINLGAGGPNLGTDLSDDHPISFSYDSVLGDAIYQPGGARVGQLRSVGTTVDITSALGWQGEGVRFFGADHRVECSSCHDPHVDYITNTAYRPFLIRPNTGSALCLACHNK
;
A
#
# COMPACT_ATOMS: atom_id res chain seq x y z
N MET A 1 6.59 -16.25 -76.00
CA MET A 1 7.05 -17.35 -75.14
C MET A 1 7.21 -16.81 -73.73
N LYS A 2 6.38 -17.31 -72.81
CA LYS A 2 6.25 -16.86 -71.42
C LYS A 2 7.55 -17.16 -70.65
N LYS A 3 8.16 -16.17 -70.00
CA LYS A 3 9.09 -16.39 -68.90
C LYS A 3 8.48 -15.77 -67.65
N LEU A 4 7.96 -16.65 -66.80
CA LEU A 4 7.49 -16.35 -65.45
C LEU A 4 8.71 -16.02 -64.59
N VAL A 5 8.77 -14.81 -64.05
CA VAL A 5 9.69 -14.42 -62.99
C VAL A 5 8.94 -14.68 -61.68
N SER A 6 9.29 -15.75 -60.96
CA SER A 6 8.76 -15.99 -59.62
C SER A 6 9.37 -14.99 -58.65
N GLY A 7 8.54 -14.05 -58.20
CA GLY A 7 8.86 -13.13 -57.11
C GLY A 7 8.83 -13.87 -55.77
N LEU A 8 9.97 -13.88 -55.08
CA LEU A 8 10.04 -14.21 -53.67
C LEU A 8 9.87 -12.90 -52.89
N VAL A 9 8.63 -12.52 -52.61
CA VAL A 9 8.33 -11.43 -51.67
C VAL A 9 8.54 -11.99 -50.26
N VAL A 10 9.73 -11.77 -49.71
CA VAL A 10 9.98 -11.97 -48.28
C VAL A 10 9.25 -10.85 -47.55
N SER A 11 8.02 -11.14 -47.15
CA SER A 11 7.25 -10.27 -46.25
C SER A 11 7.90 -10.36 -44.86
N GLY A 12 8.85 -9.45 -44.60
CA GLY A 12 9.44 -9.28 -43.29
C GLY A 12 8.41 -8.69 -42.35
N CYS A 13 7.73 -9.54 -41.57
CA CYS A 13 7.01 -9.12 -40.36
C CYS A 13 8.03 -8.51 -39.40
N LEU A 14 8.18 -7.19 -39.47
CA LEU A 14 8.83 -6.40 -38.44
C LEU A 14 7.93 -6.46 -37.20
N LEU A 15 8.12 -7.49 -36.38
CA LEU A 15 7.65 -7.53 -35.00
C LEU A 15 8.32 -6.36 -34.27
N LEU A 16 7.66 -5.21 -34.30
CA LEU A 16 7.84 -4.15 -33.32
C LEU A 16 7.54 -4.77 -31.96
N LEU A 17 8.59 -5.27 -31.30
CA LEU A 17 8.64 -5.47 -29.86
C LEU A 17 8.46 -4.09 -29.22
N CYS A 18 7.20 -3.66 -29.08
CA CYS A 18 6.81 -2.69 -28.10
C CYS A 18 7.05 -3.32 -26.74
N SER A 19 8.30 -3.23 -26.27
CA SER A 19 8.67 -3.47 -24.88
C SER A 19 8.09 -2.33 -24.03
N GLY A 20 6.76 -2.30 -23.89
CA GLY A 20 6.11 -1.56 -22.83
C GLY A 20 6.45 -2.25 -21.52
N LEU A 21 7.54 -1.83 -20.88
CA LEU A 21 7.84 -2.20 -19.51
C LEU A 21 6.89 -1.45 -18.59
N ALA A 22 5.62 -1.86 -18.59
CA ALA A 22 4.68 -1.52 -17.53
C ALA A 22 4.99 -2.41 -16.32
N PHE A 23 6.07 -2.09 -15.59
CA PHE A 23 6.30 -2.68 -14.27
C PHE A 23 5.80 -1.72 -13.18
N ALA A 24 4.47 -1.58 -13.11
CA ALA A 24 3.79 -0.94 -11.99
C ALA A 24 3.09 -1.98 -11.10
N LYS A 25 3.86 -2.97 -10.62
CA LYS A 25 3.66 -3.75 -9.39
C LYS A 25 4.89 -4.65 -9.23
N GLY A 26 5.49 -4.75 -8.04
CA GLY A 26 6.52 -5.76 -7.76
C GLY A 26 5.96 -7.18 -7.86
N THR A 27 6.80 -8.21 -7.79
CA THR A 27 6.33 -9.61 -7.78
C THR A 27 5.33 -9.80 -6.64
N ALA A 28 4.15 -10.36 -6.93
CA ALA A 28 3.17 -10.66 -5.88
C ALA A 28 3.67 -11.86 -5.04
N GLY A 29 3.61 -11.73 -3.71
CA GLY A 29 4.10 -12.75 -2.79
C GLY A 29 4.00 -12.33 -1.34
N VAL A 30 2.77 -12.21 -0.79
CA VAL A 30 2.54 -11.91 0.64
C VAL A 30 3.21 -12.92 1.57
N ALA A 31 3.35 -14.19 1.13
CA ALA A 31 4.08 -15.22 1.88
C ALA A 31 5.57 -14.84 2.10
N ASN A 32 6.13 -13.98 1.25
CA ASN A 32 7.48 -13.43 1.34
C ASN A 32 7.48 -12.01 1.92
N THR A 33 6.61 -11.71 2.88
CA THR A 33 6.56 -10.41 3.57
C THR A 33 6.36 -10.57 5.07
N TRP A 34 6.57 -9.50 5.81
CA TRP A 34 6.25 -9.43 7.24
C TRP A 34 4.74 -9.48 7.52
N HIS A 35 3.90 -9.57 6.48
CA HIS A 35 2.48 -9.86 6.65
C HIS A 35 2.18 -11.37 6.56
N ASN A 36 3.18 -12.23 6.30
CA ASN A 36 3.05 -13.66 6.50
C ASN A 36 3.12 -13.99 7.99
N LEU A 37 1.96 -13.97 8.63
CA LEU A 37 1.77 -14.29 10.05
C LEU A 37 1.45 -15.76 10.29
N SER A 38 1.47 -16.61 9.25
CA SER A 38 1.25 -18.05 9.38
C SER A 38 2.48 -18.77 9.94
N THR A 39 2.35 -20.08 10.15
CA THR A 39 3.43 -21.02 10.52
C THR A 39 4.62 -21.01 9.57
N THR A 40 4.45 -20.48 8.35
CA THR A 40 5.52 -20.32 7.36
C THR A 40 6.25 -18.98 7.44
N GLY A 41 5.79 -18.04 8.30
CA GLY A 41 6.54 -16.87 8.69
C GLY A 41 7.58 -17.28 9.74
N PRO A 42 8.87 -17.25 9.41
CA PRO A 42 9.61 -16.04 9.71
C PRO A 42 10.47 -15.65 8.52
N VAL A 43 9.90 -14.83 7.64
CA VAL A 43 10.68 -14.24 6.55
C VAL A 43 11.62 -13.18 7.12
N ALA A 44 12.91 -13.32 6.82
CA ALA A 44 13.96 -12.33 7.09
C ALA A 44 13.96 -11.71 8.50
N GLY A 45 13.87 -12.54 9.55
CA GLY A 45 14.05 -12.10 10.94
C GLY A 45 12.79 -11.53 11.62
N MET A 46 11.60 -11.81 11.07
CA MET A 46 10.35 -11.49 11.76
C MET A 46 10.16 -12.36 13.01
N ALA A 47 9.97 -11.71 14.16
CA ALA A 47 9.76 -12.35 15.46
C ALA A 47 8.28 -12.67 15.76
N SER A 48 7.37 -12.34 14.84
CA SER A 48 5.94 -12.39 15.11
C SER A 48 5.19 -13.22 14.06
N TYR A 49 4.77 -14.42 14.43
CA TYR A 49 3.95 -15.31 13.60
C TYR A 49 3.12 -16.25 14.48
N ALA A 50 2.08 -16.86 13.92
CA ALA A 50 1.28 -17.86 14.58
C ALA A 50 1.93 -19.25 14.45
N THR A 51 1.97 -19.99 15.55
CA THR A 51 2.60 -21.32 15.63
C THR A 51 1.70 -22.46 15.19
N ASN A 52 0.41 -22.19 14.97
CA ASN A 52 -0.61 -23.20 14.69
C ASN A 52 -1.51 -22.88 13.49
N GLU A 53 -1.34 -21.73 12.84
CA GLU A 53 -2.15 -21.29 11.70
C GLU A 53 -1.33 -21.29 10.42
N ASP A 54 -1.72 -22.04 9.38
CA ASP A 54 -0.99 -22.13 8.10
C ASP A 54 -1.60 -21.26 6.99
N GLU A 55 -2.80 -20.70 7.20
CA GLU A 55 -3.44 -19.80 6.26
C GLU A 55 -2.78 -18.41 6.27
N VAL A 56 -1.98 -18.09 5.24
CA VAL A 56 -1.31 -16.80 5.12
C VAL A 56 -2.29 -15.62 5.08
N CYS A 57 -3.44 -15.80 4.40
CA CYS A 57 -4.38 -14.72 4.15
C CYS A 57 -5.38 -14.47 5.30
N ILE A 58 -5.55 -15.44 6.23
CA ILE A 58 -6.64 -15.38 7.23
C ILE A 58 -6.53 -14.17 8.15
N PHE A 59 -5.32 -13.67 8.38
CA PHE A 59 -5.07 -12.50 9.20
C PHE A 59 -5.59 -11.19 8.60
N CYS A 60 -5.88 -11.18 7.30
CA CYS A 60 -6.33 -10.00 6.56
C CYS A 60 -7.70 -10.23 5.90
N HIS A 61 -7.94 -11.41 5.33
CA HIS A 61 -9.09 -11.71 4.50
C HIS A 61 -9.80 -12.98 4.97
N THR A 62 -11.10 -13.06 4.70
CA THR A 62 -11.88 -14.28 4.92
C THR A 62 -12.86 -14.49 3.76
N PRO A 63 -13.17 -15.74 3.35
CA PRO A 63 -14.12 -15.98 2.27
C PRO A 63 -15.57 -15.59 2.61
N HIS A 64 -15.92 -15.44 3.90
CA HIS A 64 -17.23 -14.98 4.35
C HIS A 64 -17.18 -14.39 5.77
N GLY A 65 -18.15 -13.54 6.11
CA GLY A 65 -18.25 -12.95 7.46
C GLY A 65 -17.23 -11.86 7.76
N GLY A 66 -16.48 -11.41 6.76
CA GLY A 66 -15.56 -10.27 6.87
C GLY A 66 -16.26 -8.92 6.72
N ASN A 67 -15.56 -7.88 7.15
CA ASN A 67 -15.93 -6.48 6.95
C ASN A 67 -15.77 -6.10 5.46
N THR A 68 -16.73 -5.37 4.90
CA THR A 68 -16.78 -4.97 3.49
C THR A 68 -16.02 -3.69 3.15
N THR A 69 -15.32 -3.10 4.11
CA THR A 69 -14.42 -1.94 3.90
C THR A 69 -13.28 -2.29 2.93
N GLY A 70 -12.79 -3.53 3.01
CA GLY A 70 -11.91 -4.14 2.02
C GLY A 70 -12.51 -5.44 1.47
N PRO A 71 -11.76 -6.21 0.66
CA PRO A 71 -12.20 -7.52 0.17
C PRO A 71 -12.41 -8.53 1.30
N LEU A 72 -13.60 -8.51 1.92
CA LEU A 72 -13.94 -9.32 3.09
C LEU A 72 -12.83 -9.31 4.15
N TRP A 73 -12.54 -8.12 4.67
CA TRP A 73 -11.51 -7.88 5.66
C TRP A 73 -11.81 -8.63 6.95
N ASN A 74 -10.90 -9.47 7.41
CA ASN A 74 -11.15 -10.39 8.52
C ASN A 74 -10.88 -9.77 9.89
N ARG A 75 -10.93 -8.44 10.01
CA ARG A 75 -10.68 -7.73 11.27
C ARG A 75 -11.70 -6.63 11.50
N SER A 76 -11.89 -6.30 12.76
CA SER A 76 -12.55 -5.05 13.14
C SER A 76 -11.65 -3.86 12.76
N LEU A 77 -12.26 -2.72 12.46
CA LEU A 77 -11.53 -1.47 12.24
C LEU A 77 -11.49 -0.64 13.52
N PRO A 78 -10.39 0.09 13.76
CA PRO A 78 -10.34 1.04 14.86
C PRO A 78 -11.28 2.22 14.59
N GLY A 79 -11.57 2.98 15.65
CA GLY A 79 -12.38 4.19 15.51
C GLY A 79 -11.65 5.24 14.68
N ALA A 80 -12.34 5.85 13.70
CA ALA A 80 -11.71 6.80 12.79
C ALA A 80 -11.20 8.09 13.46
N SER A 81 -11.72 8.48 14.63
CA SER A 81 -11.68 9.86 15.15
C SER A 81 -10.54 10.19 16.12
N THR A 82 -9.38 9.52 16.04
CA THR A 82 -8.33 9.63 17.08
C THR A 82 -6.92 9.86 16.56
N TYR A 83 -6.73 10.12 15.27
CA TYR A 83 -5.39 10.22 14.68
C TYR A 83 -4.87 11.65 14.57
N THR A 84 -3.59 11.84 14.92
CA THR A 84 -2.82 13.06 14.69
C THR A 84 -2.04 12.90 13.39
N GLN A 85 -2.41 13.63 12.34
CA GLN A 85 -1.75 13.60 11.04
C GLN A 85 -0.60 14.60 11.00
N TYR A 86 0.42 14.33 10.18
CA TYR A 86 1.44 15.34 9.87
C TYR A 86 0.79 16.60 9.34
N ASN A 87 1.11 17.71 10.01
CA ASN A 87 0.63 19.02 9.64
C ASN A 87 1.68 20.07 10.00
N SER A 88 1.76 21.12 9.19
CA SER A 88 2.58 22.30 9.44
C SER A 88 1.83 23.53 8.97
N VAL A 89 2.24 24.74 9.38
CA VAL A 89 1.58 25.98 8.94
C VAL A 89 1.51 26.06 7.41
N THR A 90 2.62 25.68 6.76
CA THR A 90 2.73 25.65 5.31
C THR A 90 1.87 24.53 4.71
N LEU A 91 1.93 23.32 5.23
CA LEU A 91 1.16 22.18 4.73
C LEU A 91 -0.36 22.36 4.94
N SER A 92 -0.80 22.83 6.10
CA SER A 92 -2.22 23.06 6.41
C SER A 92 -2.86 23.97 5.39
N SER A 93 -2.18 25.05 5.00
CA SER A 93 -2.68 25.96 3.96
C SER A 93 -2.87 25.27 2.60
N TYR A 94 -2.04 24.26 2.28
CA TYR A 94 -2.13 23.49 1.02
C TYR A 94 -3.10 22.33 1.10
N LEU A 95 -3.31 21.77 2.29
CA LEU A 95 -4.34 20.79 2.57
C LEU A 95 -5.69 21.46 2.84
N GLN A 96 -5.95 22.65 2.27
CA GLN A 96 -7.20 23.40 2.41
C GLN A 96 -7.68 23.61 3.86
N GLY A 97 -6.74 23.81 4.78
CA GLY A 97 -7.04 24.04 6.19
C GLY A 97 -7.43 22.78 6.96
N LEU A 98 -7.13 21.58 6.44
CA LEU A 98 -7.32 20.34 7.20
C LEU A 98 -6.59 20.42 8.55
N SER A 99 -7.31 20.04 9.61
CA SER A 99 -6.80 19.95 10.98
C SER A 99 -5.74 18.85 11.09
N ALA A 100 -4.78 19.04 12.02
CA ALA A 100 -3.81 18.00 12.39
C ALA A 100 -4.51 16.81 13.03
N SER A 101 -5.48 17.05 13.93
CA SER A 101 -6.35 15.98 14.43
C SER A 101 -7.56 15.86 13.51
N ARG A 102 -7.63 14.76 12.74
CA ARG A 102 -8.72 14.51 11.80
C ARG A 102 -8.94 13.02 11.57
N PRO A 103 -10.14 12.62 11.11
CA PRO A 103 -10.43 11.23 10.85
C PRO A 103 -9.55 10.61 9.77
N VAL A 104 -9.29 9.31 9.91
CA VAL A 104 -8.67 8.47 8.88
C VAL A 104 -9.77 7.73 8.12
N ASN A 105 -9.60 7.60 6.80
CA ASN A 105 -10.55 6.90 5.94
C ASN A 105 -10.35 5.39 5.98
N ASP A 106 -11.43 4.69 5.68
CA ASP A 106 -11.57 3.25 5.51
C ASP A 106 -10.32 2.51 4.99
N GLU A 107 -9.75 2.91 3.85
CA GLU A 107 -8.57 2.23 3.27
C GLU A 107 -7.37 2.21 4.22
N SER A 108 -7.08 3.34 4.86
CA SER A 108 -5.97 3.45 5.80
C SER A 108 -6.32 2.80 7.14
N LEU A 109 -7.60 2.74 7.53
CA LEU A 109 -8.07 2.00 8.70
C LEU A 109 -7.87 0.47 8.55
N LEU A 110 -7.84 -0.07 7.33
CA LEU A 110 -7.45 -1.47 7.10
C LEU A 110 -6.04 -1.73 7.65
N CYS A 111 -5.07 -0.89 7.29
CA CYS A 111 -3.70 -0.99 7.78
C CYS A 111 -3.63 -0.74 9.29
N LEU A 112 -4.27 0.33 9.76
CA LEU A 112 -4.24 0.73 11.16
C LEU A 112 -4.95 -0.28 12.08
N SER A 113 -5.83 -1.13 11.56
CA SER A 113 -6.38 -2.26 12.33
C SER A 113 -5.33 -3.24 12.85
N CYS A 114 -4.11 -3.22 12.30
CA CYS A 114 -2.94 -3.91 12.86
C CYS A 114 -1.92 -2.93 13.43
N HIS A 115 -1.72 -1.79 12.75
CA HIS A 115 -0.58 -0.91 12.97
C HIS A 115 -0.81 0.19 14.00
N ASP A 116 -2.04 0.45 14.47
CA ASP A 116 -2.29 1.48 15.49
C ASP A 116 -2.16 0.97 16.94
N GLY A 117 -1.94 -0.34 17.11
CA GLY A 117 -1.75 -0.97 18.41
C GLY A 117 -3.01 -1.10 19.27
N THR A 118 -4.19 -0.73 18.76
CA THR A 118 -5.46 -0.79 19.53
C THR A 118 -6.16 -2.14 19.44
N ILE A 119 -5.88 -2.92 18.37
CA ILE A 119 -6.48 -4.23 18.11
C ILE A 119 -5.38 -5.27 17.99
N SER A 120 -5.48 -6.38 18.72
CA SER A 120 -4.49 -7.47 18.64
C SER A 120 -4.50 -8.14 17.26
N VAL A 121 -3.34 -8.61 16.82
CA VAL A 121 -3.15 -9.17 15.47
C VAL A 121 -3.96 -10.46 15.25
N ASN A 122 -4.25 -11.25 16.28
CA ASN A 122 -5.15 -12.42 16.17
C ASN A 122 -6.63 -12.14 16.38
N HIS A 123 -7.05 -10.88 16.50
CA HIS A 123 -8.46 -10.57 16.60
C HIS A 123 -9.11 -10.66 15.21
N LEU A 124 -9.54 -11.88 14.85
CA LEU A 124 -10.17 -12.19 13.58
C LEU A 124 -11.70 -12.22 13.72
N LEU A 125 -12.41 -11.75 12.69
CA LEU A 125 -13.87 -11.82 12.62
C LEU A 125 -14.36 -13.25 12.32
N ASN A 126 -13.62 -13.97 11.50
CA ASN A 126 -13.86 -15.34 11.12
C ASN A 126 -12.56 -16.15 11.26
N THR A 127 -12.55 -17.06 12.24
CA THR A 127 -11.37 -17.85 12.61
C THR A 127 -11.29 -19.14 11.81
N SER A 128 -10.13 -19.80 11.81
CA SER A 128 -9.96 -21.11 11.18
C SER A 128 -10.92 -22.13 11.82
N ASN A 129 -11.51 -22.99 10.98
CA ASN A 129 -12.39 -24.06 11.45
C ASN A 129 -11.63 -25.17 12.17
N ASP A 130 -10.34 -25.33 11.86
CA ASP A 130 -9.53 -26.44 12.33
C ASP A 130 -8.93 -26.16 13.72
N ILE A 131 -8.54 -24.90 13.97
CA ILE A 131 -7.84 -24.50 15.18
C ILE A 131 -8.55 -23.43 16.01
N GLY A 132 -9.60 -22.78 15.47
CA GLY A 132 -10.22 -21.62 16.10
C GLY A 132 -9.31 -20.39 16.02
N ILE A 133 -9.21 -19.64 17.12
CA ILE A 133 -8.38 -18.41 17.17
C ILE A 133 -6.90 -18.81 17.06
N PRO A 134 -6.15 -18.26 16.07
CA PRO A 134 -4.71 -18.49 15.98
C PRO A 134 -3.95 -18.10 17.25
N GLU A 135 -2.99 -18.94 17.65
CA GLU A 135 -2.08 -18.62 18.74
C GLU A 135 -1.17 -17.46 18.34
N THR A 136 -1.06 -16.45 19.19
CA THR A 136 -0.11 -15.34 19.03
C THR A 136 1.14 -15.55 19.84
N THR A 137 1.66 -16.77 19.89
CA THR A 137 2.97 -17.02 20.51
C THR A 137 4.03 -16.30 19.67
N PHE A 138 4.15 -14.99 19.88
CA PHE A 138 5.15 -14.14 19.25
C PHE A 138 6.47 -14.42 19.95
N VAL A 139 7.25 -15.32 19.36
CA VAL A 139 8.60 -15.64 19.84
C VAL A 139 9.50 -14.45 19.53
N MET A 140 9.65 -13.55 20.50
CA MET A 140 10.74 -12.59 20.51
C MET A 140 12.05 -13.39 20.54
N MET A 141 12.90 -13.21 19.53
CA MET A 141 14.31 -13.53 19.70
C MET A 141 14.90 -12.53 20.70
N GLY A 142 14.80 -12.83 22.01
CA GLY A 142 15.38 -12.05 23.10
C GLY A 142 14.54 -12.01 24.39
N ASP A 143 15.14 -12.45 25.49
CA ASP A 143 14.72 -12.39 26.92
C ASP A 143 13.42 -13.12 27.35
N PRO A 144 13.51 -14.23 28.12
CA PRO A 144 12.36 -14.98 28.65
C PRO A 144 11.65 -14.33 29.87
N THR A 145 12.04 -13.13 30.30
CA THR A 145 11.40 -12.42 31.43
C THR A 145 10.43 -11.31 31.00
N ASP A 146 10.27 -11.09 29.71
CA ASP A 146 9.54 -9.95 29.20
C ASP A 146 8.09 -10.28 28.78
N THR A 147 7.14 -10.09 29.71
CA THR A 147 5.71 -10.11 29.40
C THR A 147 5.27 -8.74 28.89
N HIS A 148 5.60 -8.40 27.64
CA HIS A 148 5.15 -7.16 27.02
C HIS A 148 3.95 -7.38 26.09
N ILE A 149 2.86 -6.66 26.40
CA ILE A 149 1.92 -6.17 25.38
C ILE A 149 2.78 -5.48 24.31
N ILE A 150 2.57 -5.88 23.06
CA ILE A 150 3.37 -5.59 21.87
C ILE A 150 3.63 -4.07 21.73
N ASN A 151 4.68 -3.59 22.39
CA ASN A 151 5.20 -2.24 22.24
C ASN A 151 6.37 -2.32 21.25
N LEU A 152 6.05 -2.22 19.97
CA LEU A 152 7.02 -2.18 18.87
C LEU A 152 7.64 -0.77 18.83
N GLY A 153 8.42 -0.45 19.86
CA GLY A 153 8.94 0.89 20.17
C GLY A 153 9.56 1.65 18.98
N ALA A 154 9.72 2.96 19.17
CA ALA A 154 10.23 3.95 18.22
C ALA A 154 11.03 3.37 17.03
N GLY A 155 10.33 3.16 15.91
CA GLY A 155 10.86 2.54 14.68
C GLY A 155 10.31 1.15 14.33
N GLY A 156 9.41 0.58 15.14
CA GLY A 156 8.73 -0.70 14.85
C GLY A 156 7.39 -0.54 14.11
N PRO A 157 6.73 -1.66 13.71
CA PRO A 157 5.48 -1.62 12.95
C PRO A 157 4.26 -1.09 13.72
N ASN A 158 4.38 -0.54 14.92
CA ASN A 158 3.27 0.09 15.63
C ASN A 158 3.38 1.61 15.47
N LEU A 159 2.52 2.16 14.60
CA LEU A 159 2.39 3.60 14.34
C LEU A 159 1.63 4.31 15.46
N GLY A 160 0.81 3.58 16.22
CA GLY A 160 -0.11 4.20 17.17
C GLY A 160 -1.14 5.09 16.49
N THR A 161 -1.65 6.08 17.23
CA THR A 161 -2.56 7.10 16.69
C THR A 161 -1.86 8.41 16.34
N ASP A 162 -0.54 8.49 16.50
CA ASP A 162 0.25 9.68 16.16
C ASP A 162 1.01 9.42 14.85
N LEU A 163 0.46 9.94 13.75
CA LEU A 163 0.99 9.88 12.39
C LEU A 163 1.66 11.21 12.02
N SER A 164 2.16 11.95 13.01
CA SER A 164 2.73 13.28 12.80
C SER A 164 4.13 13.28 12.19
N ASP A 165 4.77 12.13 12.03
CA ASP A 165 6.02 11.95 11.27
C ASP A 165 5.83 11.23 9.93
N ASP A 166 4.59 10.85 9.59
CA ASP A 166 4.24 10.20 8.32
C ASP A 166 3.84 11.19 7.22
N HIS A 167 3.86 10.71 5.96
CA HIS A 167 3.24 11.47 4.88
C HIS A 167 1.72 11.57 5.12
N PRO A 168 1.08 12.74 4.94
CA PRO A 168 -0.36 12.87 5.13
C PRO A 168 -1.14 11.84 4.30
N ILE A 169 -2.16 11.25 4.91
CA ILE A 169 -3.10 10.29 4.30
C ILE A 169 -4.54 10.74 4.51
N SER A 170 -5.51 10.08 3.89
CA SER A 170 -6.94 10.38 4.04
C SER A 170 -7.34 11.80 3.67
N PHE A 171 -6.69 12.37 2.65
CA PHE A 171 -7.05 13.67 2.07
C PHE A 171 -7.27 13.55 0.56
N SER A 172 -8.13 14.39 -0.02
CA SER A 172 -8.38 14.44 -1.46
C SER A 172 -7.20 15.09 -2.19
N TYR A 173 -6.57 14.33 -3.10
CA TYR A 173 -5.52 14.89 -3.95
C TYR A 173 -6.07 15.91 -4.94
N ASP A 174 -7.26 15.65 -5.49
CA ASP A 174 -7.93 16.58 -6.42
C ASP A 174 -8.20 17.94 -5.78
N SER A 175 -8.62 17.93 -4.52
CA SER A 175 -8.81 19.15 -3.73
C SER A 175 -7.50 19.94 -3.67
N VAL A 176 -6.39 19.30 -3.29
CA VAL A 176 -5.08 19.96 -3.20
C VAL A 176 -4.62 20.48 -4.57
N LEU A 177 -4.70 19.64 -5.60
CA LEU A 177 -4.30 20.00 -6.96
C LEU A 177 -5.16 21.15 -7.52
N GLY A 178 -6.44 21.19 -7.17
CA GLY A 178 -7.39 22.22 -7.57
C GLY A 178 -7.20 23.58 -6.89
N ASP A 179 -6.36 23.69 -5.87
CA ASP A 179 -6.08 24.97 -5.21
C ASP A 179 -5.46 25.99 -6.18
N ALA A 180 -5.88 27.25 -6.06
CA ALA A 180 -5.46 28.34 -6.93
C ALA A 180 -3.93 28.48 -7.06
N ILE A 181 -3.16 28.09 -6.03
CA ILE A 181 -1.69 28.15 -6.10
C ILE A 181 -1.09 27.12 -7.06
N TYR A 182 -1.75 25.99 -7.32
CA TYR A 182 -1.29 24.94 -8.24
C TYR A 182 -1.88 25.08 -9.65
N GLN A 183 -2.91 25.91 -9.81
CA GLN A 183 -3.54 26.22 -11.09
C GLN A 183 -2.74 27.24 -11.92
N PRO A 184 -3.04 27.42 -13.23
CA PRO A 184 -2.36 28.39 -14.08
C PRO A 184 -2.33 29.80 -13.48
N GLY A 185 -1.12 30.38 -13.38
CA GLY A 185 -0.89 31.68 -12.74
C GLY A 185 -0.65 31.62 -11.22
N GLY A 186 -0.80 30.44 -10.60
CA GLY A 186 -0.49 30.20 -9.20
C GLY A 186 1.01 30.07 -8.91
N ALA A 187 1.41 30.36 -7.67
CA ALA A 187 2.82 30.36 -7.23
C ALA A 187 3.51 28.99 -7.29
N ARG A 188 2.75 27.90 -7.45
CA ARG A 188 3.20 26.51 -7.48
C ARG A 188 2.71 25.75 -8.71
N VAL A 189 2.32 26.48 -9.75
CA VAL A 189 1.87 25.88 -11.01
C VAL A 189 2.87 24.83 -11.49
N GLY A 190 2.35 23.63 -11.80
CA GLY A 190 3.15 22.52 -12.30
C GLY A 190 4.04 21.81 -11.27
N GLN A 191 4.00 22.15 -9.98
CA GLN A 191 4.76 21.44 -8.93
C GLN A 191 4.10 20.13 -8.46
N LEU A 192 2.84 19.91 -8.81
CA LEU A 192 2.13 18.65 -8.62
C LEU A 192 1.74 18.08 -9.99
N ARG A 193 1.82 16.75 -10.12
CA ARG A 193 1.41 16.04 -11.33
C ARG A 193 -0.09 15.80 -11.31
N SER A 194 -0.76 15.87 -12.45
CA SER A 194 -2.17 15.53 -12.55
C SER A 194 -2.37 14.01 -12.44
N VAL A 195 -3.46 13.61 -11.78
CA VAL A 195 -3.91 12.22 -11.74
C VAL A 195 -4.09 11.70 -13.18
N GLY A 196 -3.60 10.50 -13.47
CA GLY A 196 -3.77 9.85 -14.79
C GLY A 196 -2.86 10.34 -15.93
N THR A 197 -1.81 11.13 -15.66
CA THR A 197 -0.88 11.57 -16.73
C THR A 197 -0.01 10.47 -17.33
N THR A 198 -0.21 9.22 -16.95
CA THR A 198 0.38 8.05 -17.62
C THR A 198 -0.55 6.83 -17.49
N VAL A 199 -0.80 6.20 -18.63
CA VAL A 199 -1.93 5.34 -18.92
C VAL A 199 -1.54 3.86 -18.76
N ASP A 200 -2.27 3.08 -17.96
CA ASP A 200 -2.47 1.65 -18.25
C ASP A 200 -3.92 1.23 -17.93
N ILE A 201 -4.71 1.13 -19.00
CA ILE A 201 -6.14 0.82 -19.03
C ILE A 201 -6.47 -0.68 -18.93
N THR A 202 -5.51 -1.55 -18.56
CA THR A 202 -5.75 -3.00 -18.53
C THR A 202 -5.87 -3.63 -17.14
N SER A 203 -5.69 -2.85 -16.07
CA SER A 203 -5.79 -3.38 -14.72
C SER A 203 -7.22 -3.31 -14.18
N ALA A 204 -7.83 -4.46 -13.89
CA ALA A 204 -9.13 -4.59 -13.22
C ALA A 204 -9.16 -4.04 -11.77
N LEU A 205 -8.13 -3.26 -11.37
CA LEU A 205 -7.91 -2.69 -10.04
C LEU A 205 -7.70 -1.15 -10.06
N GLY A 206 -7.95 -0.47 -11.19
CA GLY A 206 -8.08 1.00 -11.22
C GLY A 206 -6.77 1.80 -11.20
N TRP A 207 -5.72 1.34 -11.85
CA TRP A 207 -4.46 2.09 -11.92
C TRP A 207 -4.56 3.24 -12.93
N GLN A 208 -4.78 4.46 -12.45
CA GLN A 208 -4.71 5.68 -13.25
C GLN A 208 -3.45 6.48 -12.87
N GLY A 209 -2.35 6.28 -13.60
CA GLY A 209 -1.07 6.98 -13.41
C GLY A 209 0.12 6.04 -13.20
N GLU A 210 1.31 6.49 -13.61
CA GLU A 210 2.61 5.82 -13.43
C GLU A 210 3.06 5.91 -11.98
N GLY A 211 2.38 5.14 -11.15
CA GLY A 211 3.05 4.43 -10.07
C GLY A 211 2.54 4.71 -8.68
N VAL A 212 1.39 5.40 -8.51
CA VAL A 212 0.70 5.54 -7.21
C VAL A 212 -0.80 5.29 -7.33
N ARG A 213 -1.39 4.67 -6.30
CA ARG A 213 -2.84 4.39 -6.23
C ARG A 213 -3.57 5.56 -5.58
N PHE A 214 -4.76 5.88 -6.07
CA PHE A 214 -5.66 6.84 -5.42
C PHE A 214 -7.01 6.17 -5.15
N PHE A 215 -7.71 6.63 -4.12
CA PHE A 215 -8.92 5.96 -3.61
C PHE A 215 -10.14 6.87 -3.69
N GLY A 216 -11.26 6.31 -4.17
CA GLY A 216 -12.52 7.04 -4.30
C GLY A 216 -12.56 8.03 -5.46
N ALA A 217 -13.70 8.72 -5.60
CA ALA A 217 -13.95 9.65 -6.70
C ALA A 217 -13.14 10.95 -6.62
N ASP A 218 -12.63 11.29 -5.44
CA ASP A 218 -11.85 12.50 -5.13
C ASP A 218 -10.33 12.23 -5.06
N HIS A 219 -9.91 11.07 -5.57
CA HIS A 219 -8.53 10.59 -5.64
C HIS A 219 -7.76 10.78 -4.33
N ARG A 220 -8.22 10.14 -3.27
CA ARG A 220 -7.58 10.27 -1.96
C ARG A 220 -6.23 9.58 -1.92
N VAL A 221 -5.29 10.22 -1.22
CA VAL A 221 -4.03 9.59 -0.83
C VAL A 221 -4.28 8.81 0.46
N GLU A 222 -3.98 7.52 0.46
CA GLU A 222 -4.16 6.60 1.60
C GLU A 222 -2.86 5.81 1.84
N CYS A 223 -2.76 5.01 2.90
CA CYS A 223 -1.59 4.14 3.14
C CYS A 223 -1.24 3.30 1.89
N SER A 224 -2.26 2.70 1.27
CA SER A 224 -2.13 1.88 0.07
C SER A 224 -1.81 2.65 -1.22
N SER A 225 -1.73 3.99 -1.15
CA SER A 225 -1.18 4.81 -2.24
C SER A 225 0.34 4.64 -2.38
N CYS A 226 1.02 4.18 -1.33
CA CYS A 226 2.46 3.97 -1.29
C CYS A 226 2.84 2.52 -0.98
N HIS A 227 1.99 1.81 -0.22
CA HIS A 227 2.27 0.49 0.32
C HIS A 227 1.36 -0.59 -0.30
N ASP A 228 1.89 -1.79 -0.54
CA ASP A 228 1.11 -2.97 -0.92
C ASP A 228 1.63 -4.21 -0.19
N PRO A 229 0.90 -4.73 0.82
CA PRO A 229 1.33 -5.87 1.63
C PRO A 229 1.55 -7.15 0.80
N HIS A 230 1.05 -7.19 -0.43
CA HIS A 230 1.22 -8.32 -1.35
C HIS A 230 2.49 -8.25 -2.19
N VAL A 231 3.23 -7.14 -2.19
CA VAL A 231 4.48 -7.04 -2.95
C VAL A 231 5.59 -7.75 -2.19
N ASP A 232 6.24 -8.71 -2.84
CA ASP A 232 7.44 -9.35 -2.32
C ASP A 232 8.58 -8.33 -2.26
N TYR A 233 8.99 -7.99 -1.05
CA TYR A 233 10.13 -7.10 -0.77
C TYR A 233 11.29 -7.81 -0.07
N ILE A 234 11.18 -9.13 0.13
CA ILE A 234 12.24 -9.94 0.70
C ILE A 234 13.14 -10.47 -0.42
N THR A 235 12.57 -10.97 -1.51
CA THR A 235 13.35 -11.37 -2.68
C THR A 235 13.71 -10.17 -3.56
N ASN A 236 12.83 -9.17 -3.66
CA ASN A 236 13.07 -7.93 -4.39
C ASN A 236 13.15 -6.73 -3.44
N THR A 237 14.32 -6.52 -2.85
CA THR A 237 14.54 -5.50 -1.83
C THR A 237 14.34 -4.06 -2.31
N ALA A 238 14.27 -3.81 -3.62
CA ALA A 238 13.96 -2.51 -4.20
C ALA A 238 12.58 -1.98 -3.78
N TYR A 239 11.67 -2.89 -3.39
CA TYR A 239 10.32 -2.56 -2.93
C TYR A 239 10.23 -2.49 -1.40
N ARG A 240 11.33 -2.46 -0.63
CA ARG A 240 11.25 -2.36 0.83
C ARG A 240 10.79 -0.98 1.31
N PRO A 241 9.95 -0.89 2.37
CA PRO A 241 9.17 -1.96 2.98
C PRO A 241 7.81 -2.07 2.28
N PHE A 242 7.59 -3.06 1.41
CA PHE A 242 6.34 -3.24 0.64
C PHE A 242 5.83 -1.99 -0.11
N LEU A 243 6.71 -1.20 -0.69
CA LEU A 243 6.32 -0.10 -1.58
C LEU A 243 5.60 -0.66 -2.82
N ILE A 244 4.69 0.11 -3.40
CA ILE A 244 4.06 -0.25 -4.68
C ILE A 244 5.00 -0.11 -5.89
N ARG A 245 6.11 0.63 -5.70
CA ARG A 245 7.20 0.83 -6.66
C ARG A 245 8.51 1.11 -5.94
N PRO A 246 9.68 0.84 -6.56
CA PRO A 246 10.95 1.24 -5.96
C PRO A 246 11.05 2.75 -5.82
N ASN A 247 11.66 3.20 -4.72
CA ASN A 247 11.92 4.63 -4.50
C ASN A 247 13.35 5.06 -4.89
N THR A 248 14.03 4.29 -5.74
CA THR A 248 15.33 4.67 -6.30
C THR A 248 15.21 6.02 -7.02
N GLY A 249 16.08 6.97 -6.70
CA GLY A 249 16.02 8.32 -7.27
C GLY A 249 14.74 9.09 -6.92
N SER A 250 14.11 8.79 -5.79
CA SER A 250 12.84 9.40 -5.35
C SER A 250 11.66 9.11 -6.27
N ALA A 251 11.71 8.01 -7.03
CA ALA A 251 10.70 7.68 -8.03
C ALA A 251 9.27 7.59 -7.48
N LEU A 252 9.08 7.22 -6.21
CA LEU A 252 7.76 7.23 -5.58
C LEU A 252 7.28 8.67 -5.33
N CYS A 253 8.15 9.52 -4.78
CA CYS A 253 7.83 10.93 -4.53
C CYS A 253 7.54 11.69 -5.84
N LEU A 254 8.34 11.40 -6.87
CA LEU A 254 8.23 12.02 -8.19
C LEU A 254 7.00 11.57 -8.98
N ALA A 255 6.23 10.60 -8.47
CA ALA A 255 4.93 10.23 -9.03
C ALA A 255 3.87 11.32 -8.82
N CYS A 256 3.97 12.06 -7.71
CA CYS A 256 3.03 13.15 -7.38
C CYS A 256 3.69 14.53 -7.44
N HIS A 257 4.99 14.62 -7.13
CA HIS A 257 5.70 15.88 -7.04
C HIS A 257 6.58 16.12 -8.26
N ASN A 258 6.50 17.32 -8.81
CA ASN A 258 7.42 17.83 -9.82
C ASN A 258 8.33 18.86 -9.14
N LYS A 259 9.59 18.48 -8.94
CA LYS A 259 10.59 19.22 -8.16
C LYS A 259 11.79 19.57 -9.03
#